data_AF-T0ATH6-F1
#
_entry.id   AF-T0ATH6-F1
#
_cell.length_a   1.000
_cell.length_b   1.000
_cell.length_c   1.000
_cell.angle_alpha   90.00
_cell.angle_beta   90.00
_cell.angle_gamma   90.00
#
_symmetry.space_group_name_H-M   'P 1'
#
loop_
_entity.id
_entity.type
_entity.pdbx_description
1 polymer ?
#
loop_
_entity_poly.entity_id
_entity_poly.type
_entity_poly.pdbx_seq_one_letter_code
_entity_poly.pdbx_strand_id
1 'polypeptide(L)'
;MNLNTYQREAQKTDRVPSRRKSGDAGNDLMVPLLGLAGETGELLSEYKKHLRDGDSHLLFRERVSEELGDLLWYVGNVAAKFDLKLEDIAQANLKKTRDRWGPQDTGSIAFDAEFEEHERLPRRFEVELSEVVVDGRKKIRMRVNGKKIGDDLTDNADDPDGYRFHDVFHLGYVAVLGWSPVIRKLLKRKRKSTPQVDEVQDGGRAQVLDEGVAALVFDYAKEHRWLEGVGDLDYKGSAHETEKIVRYALSCQPSTMIDMPSSA
;
A
#
# COMPACT_ATOMS: atom_id res chain seq x y z
N MET A 1 21.55 14.25 22.43
CA MET A 1 22.51 13.95 21.35
C MET A 1 21.72 13.66 20.07
N ASN A 2 22.14 14.15 18.90
CA ASN A 2 21.49 13.80 17.62
C ASN A 2 22.08 12.50 17.03
N LEU A 3 21.39 11.88 16.07
CA LEU A 3 21.75 10.57 15.53
C LEU A 3 23.09 10.58 14.79
N ASN A 4 23.43 11.68 14.13
CA ASN A 4 24.73 11.83 13.46
C ASN A 4 25.89 11.95 14.47
N THR A 5 25.67 12.63 15.60
CA THR A 5 26.64 12.69 16.70
C THR A 5 26.78 11.33 17.35
N TYR A 6 25.68 10.62 17.62
CA TYR A 6 25.71 9.25 18.13
C TYR A 6 26.51 8.33 17.20
N GLN A 7 26.23 8.35 15.89
CA GLN A 7 26.94 7.52 14.90
C GLN A 7 28.46 7.78 14.93
N ARG A 8 28.88 9.05 15.01
CA ARG A 8 30.30 9.41 15.14
C ARG A 8 30.94 8.91 16.42
N GLU A 9 30.22 8.92 17.54
CA GLU A 9 30.72 8.36 18.80
C GLU A 9 30.81 6.83 18.75
N ALA A 10 29.81 6.15 18.18
CA ALA A 10 29.80 4.70 18.00
C ALA A 10 31.00 4.22 17.15
N GLN A 11 31.31 4.93 16.07
CA GLN A 11 32.46 4.67 15.20
C GLN A 11 33.81 4.69 15.94
N LYS A 12 33.95 5.46 17.02
CA LYS A 12 35.20 5.50 17.80
C LYS A 12 35.48 4.18 18.52
N THR A 13 34.44 3.38 18.73
CA THR A 13 34.52 2.07 19.40
C THR A 13 34.42 0.90 18.42
N ASP A 14 34.28 1.16 17.11
CA ASP A 14 34.30 0.10 16.08
C ASP A 14 35.68 -0.57 16.05
N ARG A 15 35.71 -1.86 16.38
CA ARG A 15 36.94 -2.67 16.39
C ARG A 15 37.28 -3.25 15.02
N VAL A 16 36.39 -3.11 14.03
CA VAL A 16 36.57 -3.61 12.65
C VAL A 16 36.42 -2.47 11.63
N PRO A 17 37.25 -1.41 11.68
CA PRO A 17 37.13 -0.29 10.76
C PRO A 17 37.49 -0.70 9.33
N SER A 18 36.73 -0.23 8.33
CA SER A 18 36.82 -0.55 6.89
C SER A 18 38.14 -0.13 6.19
N ARG A 19 39.20 0.15 6.93
CA ARG A 19 40.48 0.67 6.45
C ARG A 19 41.49 -0.42 6.05
N ARG A 20 41.13 -1.70 6.06
CA ARG A 20 42.04 -2.76 5.62
C ARG A 20 42.11 -2.81 4.10
N LYS A 21 43.16 -2.17 3.55
CA LYS A 21 43.55 -2.38 2.15
C LYS A 21 43.95 -3.85 1.99
N SER A 22 43.28 -4.52 1.05
CA SER A 22 43.60 -5.83 0.46
C SER A 22 42.99 -7.05 1.18
N GLY A 23 41.99 -7.66 0.53
CA GLY A 23 41.63 -9.09 0.71
C GLY A 23 40.40 -9.40 1.58
N ASP A 24 40.03 -8.54 2.54
CA ASP A 24 39.12 -8.91 3.64
C ASP A 24 37.81 -8.08 3.72
N ALA A 25 37.49 -7.33 2.65
CA ALA A 25 36.35 -6.40 2.62
C ALA A 25 34.98 -7.06 2.91
N GLY A 26 34.86 -8.38 2.72
CA GLY A 26 33.67 -9.14 3.10
C GLY A 26 33.52 -9.29 4.61
N ASN A 27 34.61 -9.50 5.36
CA ASN A 27 34.55 -9.74 6.81
C ASN A 27 34.21 -8.48 7.61
N ASP A 28 34.66 -7.30 7.14
CA ASP A 28 34.44 -6.01 7.81
C ASP A 28 32.95 -5.62 7.88
N LEU A 29 32.16 -6.05 6.90
CA LEU A 29 30.71 -5.86 6.88
C LEU A 29 29.96 -7.02 7.55
N MET A 30 30.46 -8.24 7.39
CA MET A 30 29.83 -9.43 7.98
C MET A 30 29.81 -9.37 9.50
N VAL A 31 30.85 -8.85 10.17
CA VAL A 31 30.86 -8.79 11.65
C VAL A 31 29.72 -7.92 12.21
N PRO A 32 29.51 -6.67 11.76
CA PRO A 32 28.35 -5.90 12.19
C PRO A 32 26.99 -6.51 11.82
N LEU A 33 26.87 -7.13 10.64
CA LEU A 33 25.62 -7.78 10.22
C LEU A 33 25.30 -9.01 11.08
N LEU A 34 26.30 -9.81 11.44
CA LEU A 34 26.14 -10.92 12.36
C LEU A 34 25.85 -10.44 13.78
N GLY A 35 26.44 -9.32 14.19
CA GLY A 35 26.10 -8.63 15.44
C GLY A 35 24.62 -8.27 15.51
N LEU A 36 24.07 -7.60 14.50
CA LEU A 36 22.63 -7.31 14.42
C LEU A 36 21.75 -8.56 14.61
N ALA A 37 22.11 -9.66 13.96
CA ALA A 37 21.39 -10.92 14.09
C ALA A 37 21.50 -11.51 15.51
N GLY A 38 22.69 -11.43 16.11
CA GLY A 38 22.97 -11.83 17.49
C GLY A 38 22.10 -11.08 18.48
N GLU A 39 22.20 -9.75 18.52
CA GLU A 39 21.46 -8.91 19.48
C GLU A 39 19.93 -9.02 19.28
N THR A 40 19.47 -9.22 18.05
CA THR A 40 18.04 -9.52 17.80
C THR A 40 17.63 -10.84 18.46
N GLY A 41 18.49 -11.86 18.40
CA GLY A 41 18.26 -13.15 19.05
C GLY A 41 18.32 -13.08 20.57
N GLU A 42 19.19 -12.24 21.13
CA GLU A 42 19.29 -11.99 22.57
C GLU A 42 18.04 -11.26 23.08
N LEU A 43 17.58 -10.22 22.38
CA LEU A 43 16.31 -9.56 22.66
C LEU A 43 15.12 -10.52 22.66
N LEU A 44 15.03 -11.42 21.67
CA LEU A 44 14.00 -12.46 21.63
C LEU A 44 14.11 -13.44 22.80
N SER A 45 15.33 -13.79 23.20
CA SER A 45 15.59 -14.68 24.34
C SER A 45 15.16 -14.05 25.66
N GLU A 46 15.41 -12.75 25.86
CA GLU A 46 14.94 -11.99 27.01
C GLU A 46 13.41 -11.88 27.05
N TYR A 47 12.78 -11.62 25.91
CA TYR A 47 11.32 -11.61 25.82
C TYR A 47 10.70 -12.97 26.16
N LYS A 48 11.30 -14.07 25.68
CA LYS A 48 10.87 -15.43 26.01
C LYS A 48 10.99 -15.73 27.51
N LYS A 49 12.06 -15.30 28.19
CA LYS A 49 12.20 -15.44 29.65
C LYS A 49 11.08 -14.68 30.37
N HIS A 50 10.79 -13.45 29.95
CA HIS A 50 9.70 -12.67 30.51
C HIS A 50 8.33 -13.35 30.36
N LEU A 51 8.02 -13.94 29.19
CA LEU A 51 6.77 -14.69 29.01
C LEU A 51 6.65 -15.92 29.94
N ARG A 52 7.76 -16.58 30.26
CA ARG A 52 7.78 -17.77 31.14
C ARG A 52 7.71 -17.39 32.61
N ASP A 53 8.47 -16.36 32.99
CA ASP A 53 8.74 -16.02 34.39
C ASP A 53 7.83 -14.87 34.89
N GLY A 54 7.12 -14.17 33.98
CA GLY A 54 6.18 -13.09 34.28
C GLY A 54 6.84 -11.93 35.03
N ASP A 55 6.14 -11.42 36.06
CA ASP A 55 6.60 -10.31 36.90
C ASP A 55 7.87 -10.63 37.73
N SER A 56 8.29 -11.90 37.77
CA SER A 56 9.52 -12.29 38.46
C SER A 56 10.80 -11.97 37.68
N HIS A 57 10.71 -11.59 36.40
CA HIS A 57 11.85 -11.12 35.61
C HIS A 57 12.15 -9.63 35.84
N LEU A 58 12.66 -9.32 37.04
CA LEU A 58 12.84 -7.95 37.53
C LEU A 58 13.73 -7.06 36.66
N LEU A 59 14.67 -7.66 35.90
CA LEU A 59 15.64 -6.94 35.07
C LEU A 59 15.24 -6.86 33.59
N PHE A 60 14.03 -7.32 33.22
CA PHE A 60 13.60 -7.38 31.83
C PHE A 60 13.80 -6.07 31.07
N ARG A 61 13.35 -4.95 31.65
CA ARG A 61 13.43 -3.63 31.03
C ARG A 61 14.86 -3.16 30.81
N GLU A 62 15.76 -3.46 31.76
CA GLU A 62 17.17 -3.10 31.66
C GLU A 62 17.84 -3.88 30.55
N ARG A 63 17.59 -5.19 30.47
CA ARG A 63 18.08 -6.04 29.38
C ARG A 63 17.56 -5.60 28.02
N VAL A 64 16.25 -5.36 27.88
CA VAL A 64 15.70 -4.81 26.62
C VAL A 64 16.38 -3.50 26.23
N SER A 65 16.68 -2.62 27.18
CA SER A 65 17.38 -1.37 26.90
C SER A 65 18.83 -1.57 26.46
N GLU A 66 19.51 -2.58 26.99
CA GLU A 66 20.87 -2.98 26.62
C GLU A 66 20.88 -3.51 25.18
N GLU A 67 20.04 -4.51 24.87
CA GLU A 67 19.94 -5.11 23.53
C GLU A 67 19.54 -4.08 22.46
N LEU A 68 18.61 -3.17 22.76
CA LEU A 68 18.25 -2.09 21.84
C LEU A 68 19.39 -1.09 21.63
N GLY A 69 20.22 -0.87 22.66
CA GLY A 69 21.41 -0.05 22.58
C GLY A 69 22.48 -0.67 21.67
N ASP A 70 22.69 -1.98 21.77
CA ASP A 70 23.65 -2.72 20.96
C ASP A 70 23.17 -2.86 19.51
N LEU A 71 21.88 -3.09 19.29
CA LEU A 71 21.26 -2.99 17.97
C LEU A 71 21.49 -1.62 17.34
N LEU A 72 21.27 -0.53 18.10
CA LEU A 72 21.50 0.82 17.62
C LEU A 72 22.98 1.07 17.28
N TRP A 73 23.90 0.52 18.07
CA TRP A 73 25.33 0.61 17.83
C TRP A 73 25.73 -0.08 16.52
N TYR A 74 25.24 -1.30 16.30
CA TYR A 74 25.48 -2.03 15.06
C TYR A 74 24.84 -1.36 13.85
N VAL A 75 23.61 -0.84 13.95
CA VAL A 75 22.96 -0.08 12.87
C VAL A 75 23.79 1.15 12.50
N GLY A 76 24.30 1.89 13.49
CA GLY A 76 25.17 3.05 13.28
C GLY A 76 26.45 2.69 12.53
N ASN A 77 27.09 1.58 12.91
CA ASN A 77 28.30 1.08 12.25
C ASN A 77 28.03 0.55 10.84
N VAL A 78 26.94 -0.19 10.61
CA VAL A 78 26.56 -0.63 9.25
C VAL A 78 26.30 0.57 8.36
N ALA A 79 25.51 1.55 8.82
CA ALA A 79 25.25 2.78 8.07
C ALA A 79 26.55 3.50 7.68
N ALA A 80 27.50 3.58 8.61
CA ALA A 80 28.81 4.17 8.36
C ALA A 80 29.60 3.45 7.26
N LYS A 81 29.56 2.10 7.24
CA LYS A 81 30.28 1.29 6.24
C LYS A 81 29.72 1.43 4.82
N PHE A 82 28.48 1.89 4.69
CA PHE A 82 27.83 2.22 3.42
C PHE A 82 27.80 3.72 3.11
N ASP A 83 28.57 4.53 3.83
CA ASP A 83 28.58 6.00 3.69
C ASP A 83 27.20 6.65 3.89
N LEU A 84 26.35 6.03 4.72
CA LEU A 84 25.02 6.52 5.06
C LEU A 84 25.05 7.25 6.42
N LYS A 85 24.32 8.37 6.50
CA LYS A 85 24.09 9.08 7.75
C LYS A 85 22.90 8.48 8.49
N LEU A 86 23.08 8.16 9.77
CA LEU A 86 22.03 7.55 10.58
C LEU A 86 20.80 8.46 10.73
N GLU A 87 21.00 9.79 10.79
CA GLU A 87 19.91 10.76 10.84
C GLU A 87 19.06 10.76 9.57
N ASP A 88 19.68 10.65 8.40
CA ASP A 88 18.97 10.63 7.11
C ASP A 88 18.14 9.35 6.98
N ILE A 89 18.67 8.20 7.43
CA ILE A 89 17.92 6.92 7.50
C ILE A 89 16.67 7.07 8.38
N ALA A 90 16.83 7.65 9.58
CA ALA A 90 15.72 7.85 10.51
C ALA A 90 14.66 8.81 9.96
N GLN A 91 15.07 9.94 9.36
CA GLN A 91 14.15 10.90 8.73
C GLN A 91 13.38 10.26 7.57
N ALA A 92 14.05 9.51 6.70
CA ALA A 92 13.42 8.80 5.60
C ALA A 92 12.41 7.75 6.10
N ASN A 93 12.74 7.02 7.17
CA ASN A 93 11.83 6.07 7.80
C ASN A 93 10.60 6.75 8.42
N LEU A 94 10.78 7.87 9.14
CA LEU A 94 9.67 8.65 9.71
C LEU A 94 8.75 9.21 8.63
N LYS A 95 9.31 9.71 7.52
CA LYS A 95 8.51 10.13 6.37
C LYS A 95 7.72 8.95 5.80
N LYS A 96 8.39 7.83 5.50
CA LYS A 96 7.76 6.61 4.95
C LYS A 96 6.65 6.08 5.86
N THR A 97 6.88 6.03 7.18
CA THR A 97 5.93 5.50 8.15
C THR A 97 4.73 6.44 8.31
N ARG A 98 4.95 7.75 8.37
CA ARG A 98 3.84 8.73 8.37
C ARG A 98 3.04 8.70 7.07
N ASP A 99 3.70 8.58 5.92
CA ASP A 99 3.01 8.49 4.63
C ASP A 99 2.14 7.21 4.55
N ARG A 100 2.51 6.14 5.29
CA ARG A 100 1.79 4.86 5.30
C ARG A 100 0.73 4.72 6.40
N TRP A 101 1.02 5.19 7.61
CA TRP A 101 0.21 4.96 8.82
C TRP A 101 -0.17 6.25 9.56
N GLY A 102 0.28 7.41 9.08
CA GLY A 102 -0.04 8.70 9.69
C GLY A 102 -1.48 9.13 9.41
N PRO A 103 -1.95 10.18 10.12
CA PRO A 103 -3.22 10.83 9.80
C PRO A 103 -3.15 11.31 8.35
N GLN A 104 -3.95 10.69 7.49
CA GLN A 104 -4.04 11.13 6.11
C GLN A 104 -4.90 12.38 6.07
N ASP A 105 -4.46 13.38 5.32
CA ASP A 105 -5.36 14.44 4.90
C ASP A 105 -6.39 13.77 3.96
N THR A 106 -7.57 13.47 4.50
CA THR A 106 -8.70 12.97 3.71
C THR A 106 -9.29 14.06 2.83
N GLY A 107 -8.67 15.24 2.77
CA GLY A 107 -8.91 16.24 1.73
C GLY A 107 -8.82 15.57 0.37
N SER A 108 -9.98 15.27 -0.18
CA SER A 108 -10.11 14.73 -1.51
C SER A 108 -9.37 15.59 -2.52
N ILE A 109 -8.34 15.04 -3.14
CA ILE A 109 -7.77 15.67 -4.32
C ILE A 109 -8.69 15.36 -5.49
N ALA A 110 -9.42 16.38 -5.89
CA ALA A 110 -10.22 16.39 -7.10
C ALA A 110 -9.30 16.48 -8.34
N PHE A 111 -8.74 15.36 -8.81
CA PHE A 111 -7.75 15.28 -9.91
C PHE A 111 -8.18 15.90 -11.25
N ASP A 112 -9.47 16.17 -11.43
CA ASP A 112 -10.03 16.80 -12.63
C ASP A 112 -10.70 18.16 -12.38
N ALA A 113 -10.52 18.76 -11.20
CA ALA A 113 -11.20 20.02 -10.85
C ALA A 113 -10.97 21.14 -11.87
N GLU A 114 -9.78 21.21 -12.46
CA GLU A 114 -9.38 22.23 -13.43
C GLU A 114 -9.83 21.95 -14.87
N PHE A 115 -10.43 20.78 -15.13
CA PHE A 115 -10.88 20.40 -16.47
C PHE A 115 -12.34 20.84 -16.71
N GLU A 116 -12.71 20.94 -17.98
CA GLU A 116 -14.08 21.24 -18.37
C GLU A 116 -15.07 20.17 -17.88
N GLU A 117 -16.33 20.55 -17.67
CA GLU A 117 -17.37 19.65 -17.13
C GLU A 117 -17.48 18.34 -17.92
N HIS A 118 -17.25 18.40 -19.23
CA HIS A 118 -17.36 17.23 -20.09
C HIS A 118 -16.18 16.24 -19.98
N GLU A 119 -15.08 16.62 -19.33
CA GLU A 119 -13.90 15.79 -19.03
C GLU A 119 -13.78 15.45 -17.54
N ARG A 120 -14.68 16.01 -16.72
CA ARG A 120 -14.82 15.70 -15.30
C ARG A 120 -15.67 14.45 -15.10
N LEU A 121 -15.26 13.62 -14.15
CA LEU A 121 -16.13 12.59 -13.61
C LEU A 121 -17.29 13.28 -12.84
N PRO A 122 -18.53 12.81 -12.99
CA PRO A 122 -19.65 13.33 -12.19
C PRO A 122 -19.32 13.19 -10.71
N ARG A 123 -19.54 14.24 -9.92
CA ARG A 123 -19.23 14.20 -8.48
C ARG A 123 -20.19 13.33 -7.68
N ARG A 124 -21.33 13.01 -8.27
CA ARG A 124 -22.31 12.09 -7.73
C ARG A 124 -23.01 11.36 -8.86
N PHE A 125 -23.09 10.04 -8.80
CA PHE A 125 -23.83 9.24 -9.76
C PHE A 125 -24.29 7.91 -9.16
N GLU A 126 -25.41 7.40 -9.64
CA GLU A 126 -25.94 6.09 -9.25
C GLU A 126 -25.35 5.02 -10.16
N VAL A 127 -24.92 3.90 -9.57
CA VAL A 127 -24.55 2.70 -10.32
C VAL A 127 -25.48 1.55 -9.97
N GLU A 128 -26.01 0.92 -11.00
CA GLU A 128 -26.82 -0.30 -10.90
C GLU A 128 -26.05 -1.47 -11.53
N LEU A 129 -25.83 -2.53 -10.75
CA LEU A 129 -25.28 -3.80 -11.21
C LEU A 129 -26.39 -4.85 -11.17
N SER A 130 -26.87 -5.25 -12.35
CA SER A 130 -27.97 -6.20 -12.49
C SER A 130 -27.53 -7.48 -13.19
N GLU A 131 -27.91 -8.64 -12.65
CA GLU A 131 -27.78 -9.92 -13.37
C GLU A 131 -28.73 -9.94 -14.58
N VAL A 132 -28.18 -10.24 -15.76
CA VAL A 132 -28.93 -10.43 -17.00
C VAL A 132 -28.56 -11.76 -17.63
N VAL A 133 -29.53 -12.43 -18.25
CA VAL A 133 -29.28 -13.64 -19.04
C VAL A 133 -29.23 -13.25 -20.52
N VAL A 134 -28.07 -13.47 -21.14
CA VAL A 134 -27.84 -13.21 -22.56
C VAL A 134 -27.28 -14.48 -23.17
N ASP A 135 -27.95 -15.00 -24.21
CA ASP A 135 -27.59 -16.26 -24.88
C ASP A 135 -27.44 -17.45 -23.90
N GLY A 136 -28.34 -17.51 -22.91
CA GLY A 136 -28.36 -18.56 -21.88
C GLY A 136 -27.24 -18.45 -20.82
N ARG A 137 -26.38 -17.43 -20.89
CA ARG A 137 -25.31 -17.18 -19.92
C ARG A 137 -25.69 -16.04 -18.99
N LYS A 138 -25.42 -16.22 -17.69
CA LYS A 138 -25.54 -15.14 -16.69
C LYS A 138 -24.40 -14.15 -16.88
N LYS A 139 -24.75 -12.87 -17.00
CA LYS A 139 -23.83 -11.74 -17.13
C LYS A 139 -24.21 -10.64 -16.15
N ILE A 140 -23.25 -9.77 -15.82
CA ILE A 140 -23.52 -8.54 -15.08
C ILE A 140 -23.61 -7.38 -16.06
N ARG A 141 -24.70 -6.62 -15.96
CA ARG A 141 -24.88 -5.37 -16.67
C ARG A 141 -24.70 -4.22 -15.71
N MET A 142 -23.78 -3.32 -16.05
CA MET A 142 -23.61 -2.04 -15.36
C MET A 142 -24.42 -0.94 -16.03
N ARG A 143 -25.11 -0.14 -15.21
CA ARG A 143 -25.74 1.12 -15.61
C ARG A 143 -25.28 2.24 -14.70
N VAL A 144 -25.05 3.41 -15.27
CA VAL A 144 -24.81 4.65 -14.52
C VAL A 144 -25.93 5.62 -14.81
N ASN A 145 -26.60 6.11 -13.77
CA ASN A 145 -27.78 6.97 -13.87
C ASN A 145 -28.82 6.39 -14.86
N GLY A 146 -29.09 5.08 -14.75
CA GLY A 146 -30.03 4.34 -15.61
C GLY A 146 -29.55 4.01 -17.03
N LYS A 147 -28.39 4.51 -17.47
CA LYS A 147 -27.84 4.25 -18.80
C LYS A 147 -26.82 3.11 -18.78
N LYS A 148 -26.97 2.10 -19.65
CA LYS A 148 -25.98 1.01 -19.80
C LYS A 148 -24.63 1.57 -20.21
N ILE A 149 -23.56 1.12 -19.53
CA ILE A 149 -22.19 1.51 -19.81
C ILE A 149 -21.31 0.26 -19.85
N GLY A 150 -20.40 0.20 -20.83
CA GLY A 150 -19.60 -1.00 -21.08
C GLY A 150 -20.41 -2.16 -21.64
N ASP A 151 -19.76 -3.30 -21.71
CA ASP A 151 -20.35 -4.56 -22.15
C ASP A 151 -20.90 -5.36 -20.98
N ASP A 152 -21.78 -6.34 -21.25
CA ASP A 152 -22.27 -7.22 -20.19
C ASP A 152 -21.17 -8.23 -19.83
N LEU A 153 -20.76 -8.28 -18.56
CA LEU A 153 -19.58 -9.01 -18.10
C LEU A 153 -19.88 -10.45 -17.70
N THR A 154 -18.93 -11.34 -18.02
CA THR A 154 -18.90 -12.75 -17.59
C THR A 154 -17.71 -13.01 -16.68
N ASP A 155 -17.67 -14.18 -16.04
CA ASP A 155 -16.51 -14.58 -15.23
C ASP A 155 -15.26 -14.84 -16.09
N ASN A 156 -15.41 -15.03 -17.40
CA ASN A 156 -14.31 -15.35 -18.33
C ASN A 156 -13.47 -16.59 -17.91
N ALA A 157 -14.08 -17.49 -17.14
CA ALA A 157 -13.50 -18.73 -16.67
C ALA A 157 -14.48 -19.89 -16.90
N ASP A 158 -13.96 -21.12 -16.95
CA ASP A 158 -14.77 -22.34 -17.06
C ASP A 158 -15.63 -22.54 -15.81
N ASP A 159 -15.05 -22.30 -14.63
CA ASP A 159 -15.74 -22.34 -13.34
C ASP A 159 -16.14 -20.92 -12.91
N PRO A 160 -17.42 -20.67 -12.58
CA PRO A 160 -17.88 -19.36 -12.12
C PRO A 160 -17.20 -18.94 -10.82
N ASP A 161 -16.40 -17.88 -10.87
CA ASP A 161 -15.61 -17.43 -9.72
C ASP A 161 -15.97 -16.01 -9.24
N GLY A 162 -16.91 -15.36 -9.91
CA GLY A 162 -17.39 -14.03 -9.57
C GLY A 162 -16.63 -12.88 -10.26
N TYR A 163 -15.67 -13.16 -11.15
CA TYR A 163 -14.95 -12.10 -11.86
C TYR A 163 -15.87 -11.19 -12.68
N ARG A 164 -17.11 -11.62 -13.01
CA ARG A 164 -18.13 -10.75 -13.64
C ARG A 164 -18.47 -9.47 -12.84
N PHE A 165 -18.09 -9.40 -11.57
CA PHE A 165 -18.30 -8.23 -10.71
C PHE A 165 -17.08 -7.30 -10.62
N HIS A 166 -15.94 -7.60 -11.26
CA HIS A 166 -14.68 -6.86 -11.05
C HIS A 166 -14.75 -5.35 -11.34
N ASP A 167 -15.67 -4.89 -12.19
CA ASP A 167 -15.92 -3.46 -12.43
C ASP A 167 -16.24 -2.68 -11.13
N VAL A 168 -16.69 -3.36 -10.07
CA VAL A 168 -16.90 -2.76 -8.75
C VAL A 168 -15.61 -2.18 -8.15
N PHE A 169 -14.44 -2.76 -8.44
CA PHE A 169 -13.15 -2.23 -7.96
C PHE A 169 -12.79 -0.94 -8.67
N HIS A 170 -13.05 -0.85 -9.98
CA HIS A 170 -12.86 0.37 -10.77
C HIS A 170 -13.75 1.51 -10.26
N LEU A 171 -14.98 1.20 -9.89
CA LEU A 171 -15.89 2.13 -9.22
C LEU A 171 -15.39 2.51 -7.82
N GLY A 172 -14.81 1.57 -7.08
CA GLY A 172 -14.13 1.83 -5.81
C GLY A 172 -12.96 2.79 -5.96
N TYR A 173 -12.15 2.68 -7.02
CA TYR A 173 -11.08 3.63 -7.32
C TYR A 173 -11.63 5.03 -7.55
N VAL A 174 -12.76 5.14 -8.25
CA VAL A 174 -13.46 6.41 -8.44
C VAL A 174 -13.95 6.97 -7.10
N ALA A 175 -14.66 6.18 -6.29
CA ALA A 175 -15.20 6.61 -5.00
C ALA A 175 -14.12 7.00 -3.99
N VAL A 176 -13.03 6.24 -3.92
CA VAL A 176 -12.00 6.37 -2.89
C VAL A 176 -10.88 7.32 -3.34
N LEU A 177 -10.37 7.14 -4.57
CA LEU A 177 -9.23 7.88 -5.10
C LEU A 177 -9.67 9.06 -5.97
N GLY A 178 -10.93 9.16 -6.37
CA GLY A 178 -11.36 10.18 -7.34
C GLY A 178 -10.85 9.93 -8.76
N TRP A 179 -10.34 8.73 -9.06
CA TRP A 179 -9.68 8.43 -10.34
C TRP A 179 -9.79 6.95 -10.72
N SER A 180 -10.18 6.70 -11.97
CA SER A 180 -9.96 5.43 -12.70
C SER A 180 -9.95 5.74 -14.21
N PRO A 181 -8.88 5.39 -14.94
CA PRO A 181 -8.84 5.52 -16.40
C PRO A 181 -9.84 4.60 -17.12
N VAL A 182 -10.19 3.44 -16.55
CA VAL A 182 -11.23 2.54 -17.08
C VAL A 182 -12.60 3.21 -17.02
N ILE A 183 -13.01 3.71 -15.84
CA ILE A 183 -14.30 4.40 -15.69
C ILE A 183 -14.35 5.69 -16.52
N ARG A 184 -13.26 6.45 -16.59
CA ARG A 184 -13.19 7.64 -17.48
C ARG A 184 -13.45 7.28 -18.94
N LYS A 185 -12.86 6.20 -19.45
CA LYS A 185 -13.10 5.75 -20.82
C LYS A 185 -14.55 5.30 -21.01
N LEU A 186 -15.09 4.50 -20.09
CA LEU A 186 -16.46 4.01 -20.14
C LEU A 186 -17.50 5.15 -20.14
N LEU A 187 -17.28 6.17 -19.30
CA LEU A 187 -18.12 7.37 -19.21
C LEU A 187 -17.84 8.40 -20.31
N LYS A 188 -16.85 8.18 -21.17
CA LYS A 188 -16.37 9.15 -22.18
C LYS A 188 -15.94 10.50 -21.57
N ARG A 189 -15.25 10.43 -20.42
CA ARG A 189 -14.70 11.55 -19.64
C ARG A 189 -13.16 11.54 -19.57
N LYS A 190 -12.50 11.09 -20.64
CA LYS A 190 -11.04 11.24 -20.75
C LYS A 190 -10.69 12.73 -20.90
N ARG A 191 -9.58 13.15 -20.30
CA ARG A 191 -9.07 14.53 -20.31
C ARG A 191 -8.23 14.82 -21.55
N LYS A 192 -8.89 14.86 -22.70
CA LYS A 192 -8.33 15.05 -24.05
C LYS A 192 -7.84 16.47 -24.33
N SER A 193 -8.35 17.48 -23.61
CA SER A 193 -7.89 18.86 -23.72
C SER A 193 -6.39 19.01 -23.45
N THR A 194 -5.81 18.12 -22.64
CA THR A 194 -4.37 18.04 -22.37
C THR A 194 -3.81 16.72 -22.93
N PRO A 195 -3.16 16.72 -24.12
CA PRO A 195 -2.73 15.49 -24.79
C PRO A 195 -1.85 14.58 -23.93
N GLN A 196 -0.94 15.17 -23.14
CA GLN A 196 -0.07 14.42 -22.24
C GLN A 196 -0.86 13.69 -21.14
N VAL A 197 -1.93 14.29 -20.61
CA VAL A 197 -2.78 13.66 -19.59
C VAL A 197 -3.61 12.54 -20.22
N ASP A 198 -4.16 12.77 -21.41
CA ASP A 198 -4.93 11.76 -22.14
C ASP A 198 -4.11 10.51 -22.49
N GLU A 199 -2.83 10.69 -22.80
CA GLU A 199 -1.89 9.63 -23.14
C GLU A 199 -1.36 8.90 -21.90
N VAL A 200 -0.88 9.64 -20.90
CA VAL A 200 -0.14 9.06 -19.77
C VAL A 200 -1.07 8.60 -18.66
N GLN A 201 -2.11 9.37 -18.35
CA GLN A 201 -2.99 9.11 -17.21
C GLN A 201 -4.31 8.44 -17.60
N ASP A 202 -4.91 8.82 -18.73
CA ASP A 202 -6.17 8.23 -19.18
C ASP A 202 -5.96 7.19 -20.30
N GLY A 203 -4.72 7.04 -20.79
CA GLY A 203 -4.38 6.24 -21.95
C GLY A 203 -4.37 4.73 -21.70
N GLY A 204 -4.00 3.97 -22.73
CA GLY A 204 -4.07 2.51 -22.71
C GLY A 204 -3.23 1.87 -21.61
N ARG A 205 -2.01 2.37 -21.36
CA ARG A 205 -1.14 1.84 -20.31
C ARG A 205 -1.74 2.03 -18.92
N ALA A 206 -2.36 3.18 -18.66
CA ALA A 206 -3.02 3.45 -17.40
C ALA A 206 -4.22 2.52 -17.20
N GLN A 207 -5.02 2.29 -18.24
CA GLN A 207 -6.14 1.32 -18.19
C GLN A 207 -5.65 -0.10 -17.89
N VAL A 208 -4.56 -0.56 -18.52
CA VAL A 208 -4.00 -1.90 -18.24
C VAL A 208 -3.51 -2.02 -16.79
N LEU A 209 -2.93 -0.96 -16.23
CA LEU A 209 -2.52 -0.95 -14.82
C LEU A 209 -3.72 -0.95 -13.87
N ASP A 210 -4.77 -0.18 -14.17
CA ASP A 210 -6.04 -0.15 -13.43
C ASP A 210 -6.67 -1.56 -13.35
N GLU A 211 -6.77 -2.25 -14.50
CA GLU A 211 -7.22 -3.65 -14.60
C GLU A 211 -6.30 -4.60 -13.84
N GLY A 212 -4.98 -4.44 -13.97
CA GLY A 212 -4.01 -5.30 -13.30
C GLY A 212 -4.08 -5.20 -11.77
N VAL A 213 -4.29 -4.00 -11.22
CA VAL A 213 -4.52 -3.82 -9.79
C VAL A 213 -5.87 -4.40 -9.39
N ALA A 214 -6.93 -4.21 -10.18
CA ALA A 214 -8.25 -4.76 -9.87
C ALA A 214 -8.24 -6.29 -9.82
N ALA A 215 -7.56 -6.93 -10.78
CA ALA A 215 -7.37 -8.39 -10.79
C ALA A 215 -6.58 -8.88 -9.57
N LEU A 216 -5.48 -8.21 -9.21
CA LEU A 216 -4.68 -8.56 -8.04
C LEU A 216 -5.47 -8.43 -6.73
N VAL A 217 -6.26 -7.36 -6.60
CA VAL A 217 -7.13 -7.14 -5.45
C VAL A 217 -8.25 -8.18 -5.39
N PHE A 218 -8.86 -8.52 -6.52
CA PHE A 218 -9.88 -9.57 -6.61
C PHE A 218 -9.34 -10.92 -6.17
N ASP A 219 -8.19 -11.35 -6.73
CA ASP A 219 -7.56 -12.62 -6.39
C ASP A 219 -7.19 -12.69 -4.90
N TYR A 220 -6.59 -11.62 -4.38
CA TYR A 220 -6.25 -11.53 -2.95
C TYR A 220 -7.49 -11.60 -2.06
N ALA A 221 -8.54 -10.84 -2.38
CA ALA A 221 -9.78 -10.82 -1.61
C ALA A 221 -10.48 -12.19 -1.64
N LYS A 222 -10.53 -12.85 -2.81
CA LYS A 222 -11.09 -14.19 -2.99
C LYS A 222 -10.45 -15.23 -2.09
N GLU A 223 -9.14 -15.18 -1.90
CA GLU A 223 -8.39 -16.08 -0.99
C GLU A 223 -8.61 -15.77 0.50
N HIS A 224 -9.08 -14.57 0.84
CA HIS A 224 -9.18 -14.08 2.22
C HIS A 224 -10.63 -13.79 2.64
N ARG A 225 -11.60 -14.60 2.18
CA ARG A 225 -13.04 -14.44 2.47
C ARG A 225 -13.56 -13.03 2.17
N TRP A 226 -13.11 -12.47 1.04
CA TRP A 226 -13.41 -11.10 0.63
C TRP A 226 -13.05 -10.05 1.67
N LEU A 227 -12.05 -10.31 2.53
CA LEU A 227 -11.59 -9.40 3.59
C LEU A 227 -12.64 -9.08 4.65
N GLU A 228 -13.66 -9.94 4.81
CA GLU A 228 -14.65 -9.84 5.87
C GLU A 228 -13.97 -9.88 7.26
N GLY A 229 -14.16 -8.81 8.05
CA GLY A 229 -13.60 -8.70 9.41
C GLY A 229 -12.12 -8.34 9.48
N VAL A 230 -11.46 -8.08 8.34
CA VAL A 230 -10.04 -7.65 8.31
C VAL A 230 -9.97 -6.14 8.54
N GLY A 231 -9.29 -5.73 9.61
CA GLY A 231 -9.13 -4.32 10.00
C GLY A 231 -7.91 -3.62 9.41
N ASP A 232 -6.91 -4.37 8.96
CA ASP A 232 -5.67 -3.91 8.36
C ASP A 232 -5.14 -4.98 7.40
N LEU A 233 -4.62 -4.57 6.23
CA LEU A 233 -3.96 -5.49 5.28
C LEU A 233 -2.45 -5.51 5.51
N ASP A 234 -1.87 -6.68 5.74
CA ASP A 234 -0.40 -6.85 5.81
C ASP A 234 0.22 -7.04 4.41
N TYR A 235 -0.22 -6.21 3.45
CA TYR A 235 0.31 -6.23 2.09
C TYR A 235 1.43 -5.20 1.93
N LYS A 236 2.55 -5.61 1.32
CA LYS A 236 3.71 -4.74 1.06
C LYS A 236 3.39 -3.72 -0.05
N GLY A 237 2.61 -2.69 0.28
CA GLY A 237 2.21 -1.59 -0.61
C GLY A 237 0.73 -1.24 -0.46
N SER A 238 0.43 0.05 -0.21
CA SER A 238 -0.92 0.65 -0.22
C SER A 238 -2.08 -0.12 0.44
N ALA A 239 -1.81 -0.87 1.51
CA ALA A 239 -2.79 -1.64 2.28
C ALA A 239 -4.12 -0.90 2.54
N HIS A 240 -4.04 0.36 2.95
CA HIS A 240 -5.21 1.14 3.37
C HIS A 240 -6.18 1.51 2.23
N GLU A 241 -5.66 1.93 1.07
CA GLU A 241 -6.54 2.30 -0.05
C GLU A 241 -7.16 1.05 -0.67
N THR A 242 -6.36 -0.02 -0.85
CA THR A 242 -6.87 -1.33 -1.28
C THR A 242 -7.98 -1.82 -0.35
N GLU A 243 -7.81 -1.68 0.96
CA GLU A 243 -8.84 -2.02 1.93
C GLU A 243 -10.11 -1.18 1.74
N LYS A 244 -10.01 0.15 1.62
CA LYS A 244 -11.18 1.01 1.38
C LYS A 244 -11.90 0.64 0.09
N ILE A 245 -11.15 0.34 -0.98
CA ILE A 245 -11.70 -0.07 -2.27
C ILE A 245 -12.44 -1.40 -2.15
N VAL A 246 -11.87 -2.38 -1.44
CA VAL A 246 -12.53 -3.67 -1.20
C VAL A 246 -13.75 -3.51 -0.31
N ARG A 247 -13.67 -2.73 0.78
CA ARG A 247 -14.82 -2.42 1.64
C ARG A 247 -15.94 -1.73 0.85
N TYR A 248 -15.58 -0.80 -0.02
CA TYR A 248 -16.53 -0.16 -0.92
C TYR A 248 -17.20 -1.21 -1.81
N ALA A 249 -16.40 -2.06 -2.47
CA ALA A 249 -16.90 -3.13 -3.32
C ALA A 249 -17.86 -4.09 -2.61
N LEU A 250 -17.57 -4.47 -1.37
CA LEU A 250 -18.44 -5.31 -0.53
C LEU A 250 -19.71 -4.59 -0.08
N SER A 251 -19.64 -3.27 0.11
CA SER A 251 -20.79 -2.46 0.53
C SER A 251 -21.77 -2.18 -0.62
N CYS A 252 -21.34 -2.37 -1.87
CA CYS A 252 -22.17 -2.13 -3.03
C CYS A 252 -23.41 -3.05 -3.01
N GLN A 253 -24.57 -2.42 -2.89
CA GLN A 253 -25.87 -3.05 -3.15
C GLN A 253 -26.19 -3.01 -4.65
N PRO A 254 -27.21 -3.76 -5.12
CA PRO A 254 -27.57 -3.80 -6.54
C PRO A 254 -27.76 -2.43 -7.19
N SER A 255 -28.20 -1.43 -6.43
CA SER A 255 -28.03 -0.01 -6.74
C SER A 255 -27.23 0.66 -5.62
N THR A 256 -26.19 1.41 -5.97
CA THR A 256 -25.32 2.14 -5.05
C THR A 256 -25.04 3.54 -5.56
N MET A 257 -25.16 4.54 -4.70
CA MET A 257 -24.73 5.91 -4.98
C MET A 257 -23.21 6.03 -4.81
N ILE A 258 -22.54 6.54 -5.84
CA ILE A 258 -21.12 6.90 -5.79
C ILE A 258 -21.04 8.38 -5.52
N ASP A 259 -20.53 8.72 -4.34
CA ASP A 259 -20.14 10.08 -4.00
C ASP A 259 -18.64 10.21 -4.20
N MET A 260 -18.26 11.02 -5.19
CA MET A 260 -16.86 11.33 -5.43
C MET A 260 -16.36 12.24 -4.33
N PRO A 261 -15.08 12.12 -3.99
CA PRO A 261 -14.51 12.97 -2.99
C PRO A 261 -14.45 14.40 -3.61
N SER A 262 -14.92 15.41 -2.86
CA SER A 262 -15.06 16.80 -3.32
C SER A 262 -13.97 17.68 -2.71
N SER A 263 -13.42 18.61 -3.51
CA SER A 263 -12.56 19.67 -2.96
C SER A 263 -13.39 20.50 -1.98
N ALA A 264 -12.90 20.64 -0.75
CA ALA A 264 -13.44 21.57 0.25
C ALA A 264 -13.26 23.03 -0.20
#